data_AF-A0AAV2FQJ0-F1
#
_entry.id   AF-A0AAV2FQJ0-F1
#
_cell.length_a   1.000
_cell.length_b   1.000
_cell.length_c   1.000
_cell.angle_alpha   90.00
_cell.angle_beta   90.00
_cell.angle_gamma   90.00
#
_symmetry.space_group_name_H-M   'P 1'
#
loop_
_entity.id
_entity.type
_entity.pdbx_description
1 polymer ?
#
loop_
_entity_poly.entity_id
_entity_poly.type
_entity_poly.pdbx_seq_one_letter_code
_entity_poly.pdbx_strand_id
1 'polypeptide(L)'
;MAGSGIATLYLLTYNSIQAFGWAIALFRILSNFSATGSVAGAYASAGDLICLLQSIAFLEVVHGALGLVPSGVLYPFMQWGGRTHFVLAIVRKIVEVQELPAVFITFTAWSIAESIRYSHYALNCIGSCPSWIVYLRYTAFIVLYPIGLFPGEIWLMYQALPFVKKKNLYANFFAPLPFNYYNFLWAVLLSYPFLWFNLYLHMLKQRRSKLGKQNIKKKRN
;
A
#
# COMPACT_ATOMS: atom_id res chain seq x y z
N MET A 1 15.30 -14.65 -11.98
CA MET A 1 15.34 -15.75 -11.00
C MET A 1 14.36 -16.77 -11.49
N ALA A 2 14.86 -17.85 -12.08
CA ALA A 2 14.02 -18.99 -12.41
C ALA A 2 13.97 -19.84 -11.14
N GLY A 3 12.98 -19.59 -10.29
CA GLY A 3 12.54 -20.62 -9.35
C GLY A 3 12.02 -21.82 -10.15
N SER A 4 11.83 -22.97 -9.51
CA SER A 4 11.14 -24.10 -10.13
C SER A 4 9.86 -23.62 -10.83
N GLY A 5 9.44 -24.26 -11.94
CA GLY A 5 8.25 -23.83 -12.69
C GLY A 5 7.01 -23.62 -11.81
N ILE A 6 6.92 -24.40 -10.73
CA ILE A 6 5.88 -24.30 -9.69
C ILE A 6 5.93 -22.97 -8.93
N ALA A 7 7.11 -22.52 -8.48
CA ALA A 7 7.26 -21.25 -7.77
C ALA A 7 6.90 -20.05 -8.68
N THR A 8 7.29 -20.12 -9.96
CA THR A 8 6.94 -19.10 -10.95
C THR A 8 5.43 -19.06 -11.20
N LEU A 9 4.78 -20.22 -11.36
CA LEU A 9 3.33 -20.33 -11.53
C LEU A 9 2.58 -19.80 -10.29
N TYR A 10 3.02 -20.18 -9.10
CA TYR A 10 2.45 -19.69 -7.84
C TYR A 10 2.52 -18.16 -7.74
N LEU A 11 3.70 -17.57 -7.99
CA LEU A 11 3.87 -16.12 -7.95
C LEU A 11 3.03 -15.44 -9.03
N LEU A 12 2.94 -16.01 -10.23
CA LEU A 12 2.10 -15.48 -11.30
C LEU A 12 0.63 -15.45 -10.87
N THR A 13 0.11 -16.54 -10.32
CA THR A 13 -1.27 -16.63 -9.85
C THR A 13 -1.53 -15.66 -8.70
N TYR A 14 -0.66 -15.64 -7.69
CA TYR A 14 -0.76 -14.73 -6.55
C TYR A 14 -0.82 -13.26 -6.99
N ASN A 15 0.14 -12.84 -7.82
CA ASN A 15 0.21 -11.46 -8.30
C ASN A 15 -0.99 -11.11 -9.20
N SER A 16 -1.46 -12.05 -10.02
CA SER A 16 -2.65 -11.81 -10.86
C SER A 16 -3.92 -11.63 -10.04
N ILE A 17 -4.13 -12.47 -9.01
CA ILE A 17 -5.29 -12.36 -8.11
C ILE A 17 -5.24 -11.03 -7.34
N GLN A 18 -4.08 -10.67 -6.79
CA GLN A 18 -3.92 -9.38 -6.12
C GLN A 18 -4.19 -8.20 -7.07
N ALA A 19 -3.61 -8.21 -8.29
CA ALA A 19 -3.84 -7.17 -9.28
C ALA A 19 -5.33 -7.00 -9.59
N PHE A 20 -6.04 -8.11 -9.79
CA PHE A 20 -7.48 -8.09 -10.06
C PHE A 20 -8.30 -7.61 -8.86
N GLY A 21 -7.95 -8.03 -7.65
CA GLY A 21 -8.59 -7.58 -6.42
C GLY A 21 -8.49 -6.06 -6.22
N TRP A 22 -7.29 -5.49 -6.41
CA TRP A 22 -7.09 -4.06 -6.32
C TRP A 22 -7.79 -3.28 -7.45
N ALA A 23 -7.87 -3.85 -8.65
CA ALA A 23 -8.64 -3.26 -9.75
C ALA A 23 -10.16 -3.24 -9.44
N ILE A 24 -10.70 -4.31 -8.85
CA ILE A 24 -12.10 -4.33 -8.38
C ILE A 24 -12.33 -3.29 -7.28
N ALA A 25 -11.41 -3.18 -6.32
CA ALA A 25 -11.52 -2.18 -5.26
C ALA A 25 -11.57 -0.76 -5.86
N LEU A 26 -10.68 -0.45 -6.79
CA LEU A 26 -10.68 0.83 -7.50
C LEU A 26 -12.00 1.06 -8.24
N PHE A 27 -12.47 0.06 -8.99
CA PHE A 27 -13.73 0.15 -9.72
C PHE A 27 -14.91 0.46 -8.79
N ARG A 28 -15.04 -0.26 -7.66
CA ARG A 28 -16.11 -0.03 -6.68
C ARG A 28 -16.09 1.38 -6.10
N ILE A 29 -14.90 1.89 -5.76
CA ILE A 29 -14.74 3.26 -5.23
C ILE A 29 -15.19 4.30 -6.26
N LEU A 30 -14.72 4.16 -7.51
CA LEU A 30 -15.06 5.10 -8.57
C LEU A 30 -16.54 5.01 -8.97
N SER A 31 -17.11 3.81 -9.04
CA SER A 31 -18.54 3.62 -9.31
C SER A 31 -19.40 4.24 -8.20
N ASN A 32 -19.02 4.09 -6.93
CA ASN A 32 -19.72 4.74 -5.82
C ASN A 32 -19.66 6.26 -5.92
N PHE A 33 -18.48 6.81 -6.24
CA PHE A 33 -18.31 8.25 -6.44
C PHE A 33 -19.15 8.78 -7.60
N SER A 34 -19.15 8.07 -8.75
CA SER A 34 -19.97 8.46 -9.90
C SER A 34 -21.47 8.38 -9.65
N ALA A 35 -21.93 7.39 -8.86
CA ALA A 35 -23.34 7.21 -8.55
C ALA A 35 -23.88 8.22 -7.52
N THR A 36 -23.06 8.59 -6.53
CA THR A 36 -23.49 9.42 -5.40
C THR A 36 -23.04 10.88 -5.51
N GLY A 37 -22.03 11.17 -6.34
CA GLY A 37 -21.35 12.47 -6.37
C GLY A 37 -20.52 12.77 -5.11
N SER A 38 -20.41 11.82 -4.18
CA SER A 38 -19.77 12.01 -2.88
C SER A 38 -18.55 11.12 -2.70
N VAL A 39 -17.52 11.67 -2.05
CA VAL A 39 -16.33 10.92 -1.61
C VAL A 39 -16.61 10.10 -0.35
N ALA A 40 -17.71 10.39 0.35
CA ALA A 40 -18.24 9.59 1.43
C ALA A 40 -18.69 8.22 0.87
N GLY A 41 -18.55 7.14 1.65
CA GLY A 41 -18.84 5.77 1.22
C GLY A 41 -17.69 5.04 0.51
N ALA A 42 -16.50 5.64 0.40
CA ALA A 42 -15.32 4.94 -0.11
C ALA A 42 -14.96 3.69 0.72
N TYR A 43 -15.08 3.79 2.04
CA TYR A 43 -14.90 2.63 2.92
C TYR A 43 -16.03 1.61 2.76
N ALA A 44 -17.29 2.05 2.72
CA ALA A 44 -18.44 1.14 2.59
C ALA A 44 -18.40 0.34 1.27
N SER A 45 -17.92 0.95 0.18
CA SER A 45 -17.87 0.31 -1.14
C SER A 45 -16.74 -0.74 -1.29
N ALA A 46 -15.54 -0.47 -0.75
CA ALA A 46 -14.36 -1.30 -0.99
C ALA A 46 -13.52 -1.64 0.26
N GLY A 47 -13.87 -1.13 1.44
CA GLY A 47 -13.06 -1.24 2.65
C GLY A 47 -12.78 -2.67 3.09
N ASP A 48 -13.79 -3.54 3.10
CA ASP A 48 -13.59 -4.96 3.45
C ASP A 48 -12.70 -5.69 2.45
N LEU A 49 -12.86 -5.41 1.15
CA LEU A 49 -12.00 -5.97 0.11
C LEU A 49 -10.55 -5.51 0.29
N ILE A 50 -10.33 -4.21 0.53
CA ILE A 50 -8.99 -3.66 0.78
C ILE A 50 -8.37 -4.25 2.04
N CYS A 51 -9.15 -4.41 3.11
CA CYS A 51 -8.70 -5.09 4.34
C CYS A 51 -8.25 -6.52 4.06
N LEU A 52 -9.00 -7.27 3.25
CA LEU A 52 -8.66 -8.63 2.86
C LEU A 52 -7.37 -8.68 2.03
N LEU A 53 -7.27 -7.86 0.97
CA LEU A 53 -6.10 -7.81 0.10
C LEU A 53 -4.83 -7.42 0.86
N GLN A 54 -4.95 -6.45 1.78
CA GLN A 54 -3.88 -6.02 2.65
C GLN A 54 -3.47 -7.13 3.64
N SER A 55 -4.41 -7.91 4.15
CA SER A 55 -4.10 -9.05 5.02
C SER A 55 -3.36 -10.15 4.26
N ILE A 56 -3.83 -10.49 3.05
CA ILE A 56 -3.19 -11.46 2.16
C ILE A 56 -1.78 -11.01 1.76
N ALA A 57 -1.54 -9.70 1.64
CA ALA A 57 -0.22 -9.14 1.31
C ALA A 57 0.87 -9.46 2.35
N PHE A 58 0.52 -9.95 3.54
CA PHE A 58 1.50 -10.51 4.49
C PHE A 58 2.29 -11.67 3.87
N LEU A 59 1.72 -12.41 2.92
CA LEU A 59 2.41 -13.47 2.20
C LEU A 59 3.69 -12.98 1.51
N GLU A 60 3.82 -11.70 1.16
CA GLU A 60 5.06 -11.17 0.58
C GLU A 60 6.22 -11.18 1.57
N VAL A 61 5.93 -10.98 2.86
CA VAL A 61 6.90 -11.12 3.94
C VAL A 61 7.37 -12.58 4.01
N VAL A 62 6.41 -13.51 3.90
CA VAL A 62 6.69 -14.96 3.87
C VAL A 62 7.50 -15.34 2.62
N HIS A 63 7.17 -14.80 1.45
CA HIS A 63 7.93 -15.05 0.22
C HIS A 63 9.37 -14.61 0.35
N GLY A 64 9.61 -13.45 0.97
CA GLY A 64 10.95 -12.96 1.28
C GLY A 64 11.69 -13.85 2.28
N ALA A 65 10.99 -14.37 3.29
CA ALA A 65 11.57 -15.24 4.32
C ALA A 65 11.96 -16.62 3.76
N LEU A 66 11.14 -17.16 2.86
CA LEU A 66 11.40 -18.42 2.17
C LEU A 66 12.40 -18.30 1.00
N GLY A 67 12.88 -17.09 0.70
CA GLY A 67 13.79 -16.85 -0.41
C GLY A 67 13.14 -17.01 -1.80
N LEU A 68 11.81 -17.03 -1.89
CA LEU A 68 11.08 -17.07 -3.16
C LEU A 68 11.29 -15.79 -3.97
N VAL A 69 11.52 -14.67 -3.27
CA VAL A 69 11.81 -13.36 -3.86
C VAL A 69 13.05 -12.73 -3.22
N PRO A 70 13.85 -11.98 -3.99
CA PRO A 70 15.14 -11.45 -3.52
C PRO A 70 15.02 -10.20 -2.64
N SER A 71 13.81 -9.75 -2.34
CA SER A 71 13.55 -8.52 -1.58
C SER A 71 13.88 -8.63 -0.09
N GLY A 72 14.11 -9.86 0.42
CA GLY A 72 14.24 -10.13 1.84
C GLY A 72 12.92 -9.87 2.60
N VAL A 73 13.02 -9.82 3.93
CA VAL A 73 11.84 -9.77 4.84
C VAL A 73 11.53 -8.35 5.33
N LEU A 74 12.57 -7.56 5.65
CA LEU A 74 12.43 -6.30 6.38
C LEU A 74 11.56 -5.27 5.64
N TYR A 75 11.86 -4.99 4.38
CA TYR A 75 11.15 -3.96 3.62
C TYR A 75 9.68 -4.32 3.35
N PRO A 76 9.34 -5.54 2.88
CA PRO A 76 7.94 -5.96 2.78
C PRO A 76 7.20 -5.88 4.12
N PHE A 77 7.85 -6.28 5.22
CA PHE A 77 7.24 -6.22 6.54
C PHE A 77 6.93 -4.79 6.99
N MET A 78 7.87 -3.85 6.81
CA MET A 78 7.64 -2.45 7.16
C MET A 78 6.51 -1.82 6.30
N GLN A 79 6.50 -2.10 4.99
CA GLN A 79 5.47 -1.60 4.08
C GLN A 79 4.08 -2.17 4.42
N TRP A 80 4.02 -3.47 4.68
CA TRP A 80 2.80 -4.14 5.11
C TRP A 80 2.33 -3.61 6.47
N GLY A 81 3.22 -3.55 7.46
CA GLY A 81 2.90 -3.12 8.83
C GLY A 81 2.35 -1.72 8.90
N GLY A 82 2.96 -0.75 8.20
CA GLY A 82 2.47 0.64 8.17
C GLY A 82 1.04 0.75 7.61
N ARG A 83 0.79 0.09 6.47
CA ARG A 83 -0.53 0.09 5.83
C ARG A 83 -1.58 -0.68 6.61
N THR A 84 -1.20 -1.82 7.18
CA THR A 84 -2.08 -2.65 8.02
C THR A 84 -2.47 -1.89 9.29
N HIS A 85 -1.53 -1.18 9.92
CA HIS A 85 -1.82 -0.29 11.04
C HIS A 85 -2.84 0.78 10.64
N PHE A 86 -2.64 1.45 9.51
CA PHE A 86 -3.59 2.43 9.01
C PHE A 86 -5.00 1.84 8.79
N VAL A 87 -5.13 0.81 7.96
CA VAL A 87 -6.45 0.34 7.52
C VAL A 87 -7.15 -0.55 8.56
N LEU A 88 -6.45 -1.51 9.16
CA LEU A 88 -7.05 -2.46 10.10
C LEU A 88 -7.10 -1.92 11.53
N ALA A 89 -6.06 -1.21 11.97
CA ALA A 89 -5.98 -0.78 13.36
C ALA A 89 -6.70 0.55 13.62
N ILE A 90 -6.75 1.45 12.62
CA ILE A 90 -7.39 2.77 12.73
C ILE A 90 -8.71 2.80 11.98
N VAL A 91 -8.68 2.78 10.64
CA VAL A 91 -9.88 3.03 9.81
C VAL A 91 -11.00 2.02 10.10
N ARG A 92 -10.68 0.73 10.17
CA ARG A 92 -11.68 -0.32 10.48
C ARG A 92 -12.26 -0.22 11.89
N LYS A 93 -11.55 0.38 12.85
CA LYS A 93 -11.99 0.46 14.27
C LYS A 93 -12.72 1.75 14.62
N ILE A 94 -12.55 2.79 13.83
CA ILE A 94 -13.13 4.10 14.08
C ILE A 94 -14.09 4.41 12.94
N VAL A 95 -15.38 4.12 13.14
CA VAL A 95 -16.41 4.33 12.11
C VAL A 95 -16.49 5.79 11.66
N GLU A 96 -16.19 6.72 12.54
CA GLU A 96 -16.26 8.16 12.28
C GLU A 96 -15.24 8.63 11.25
N VAL A 97 -14.11 7.93 11.10
CA VAL A 97 -13.08 8.31 10.11
C VAL A 97 -13.31 7.68 8.74
N GLN A 98 -14.24 6.71 8.62
CA GLN A 98 -14.49 5.96 7.39
C GLN A 98 -15.11 6.82 6.28
N GLU A 99 -15.86 7.85 6.67
CA GLU A 99 -16.53 8.78 5.76
C GLU A 99 -15.67 9.99 5.37
N LEU A 100 -14.45 10.07 5.89
CA LEU A 100 -13.56 11.20 5.60
C LEU A 100 -13.04 11.14 4.17
N PRO A 101 -12.88 12.31 3.49
CA PRO A 101 -12.24 12.38 2.17
C PRO A 101 -10.85 11.73 2.12
N ALA A 102 -10.13 11.73 3.25
CA ALA A 102 -8.83 11.10 3.38
C ALA A 102 -8.87 9.59 3.09
N VAL A 103 -9.96 8.88 3.41
CA VAL A 103 -10.13 7.46 3.05
C VAL A 103 -10.25 7.30 1.54
N PHE A 104 -11.08 8.11 0.89
CA PHE A 104 -11.24 8.08 -0.57
C PHE A 104 -9.90 8.31 -1.28
N ILE A 105 -9.15 9.34 -0.86
CA ILE A 105 -7.83 9.65 -1.42
C ILE A 105 -6.88 8.47 -1.23
N THR A 106 -6.78 7.93 -0.01
CA THR A 106 -5.85 6.84 0.31
C THR A 106 -6.20 5.57 -0.45
N PHE A 107 -7.47 5.15 -0.42
CA PHE A 107 -7.90 3.91 -1.06
C PHE A 107 -7.78 3.98 -2.58
N THR A 108 -8.08 5.13 -3.19
CA THR A 108 -7.88 5.33 -4.64
C THR A 108 -6.40 5.27 -4.99
N ALA A 109 -5.55 6.01 -4.26
CA ALA A 109 -4.11 6.03 -4.51
C ALA A 109 -3.46 4.65 -4.32
N TRP A 110 -3.85 3.93 -3.26
CA TRP A 110 -3.40 2.57 -3.00
C TRP A 110 -3.85 1.62 -4.11
N SER A 111 -5.13 1.64 -4.49
CA SER A 111 -5.66 0.72 -5.49
C SER A 111 -5.00 0.91 -6.85
N ILE A 112 -4.71 2.15 -7.27
CA ILE A 112 -3.95 2.43 -8.50
C ILE A 112 -2.51 1.91 -8.36
N ALA A 113 -1.83 2.25 -7.26
CA ALA A 113 -0.42 1.87 -7.06
C ALA A 113 -0.24 0.35 -7.01
N GLU A 114 -1.15 -0.36 -6.32
CA GLU A 114 -1.12 -1.82 -6.18
C GLU A 114 -1.49 -2.53 -7.48
N SER A 115 -2.49 -2.04 -8.21
CA SER A 115 -2.84 -2.59 -9.53
C SER A 115 -1.65 -2.56 -10.48
N ILE A 116 -0.90 -1.45 -10.51
CA ILE A 116 0.32 -1.32 -11.32
C ILE A 116 1.41 -2.27 -10.80
N ARG A 117 1.62 -2.35 -9.48
CA ARG A 117 2.66 -3.15 -8.85
C ARG A 117 2.48 -4.64 -9.11
N TYR A 118 1.30 -5.17 -8.82
CA TYR A 118 1.02 -6.59 -8.97
C TYR A 118 0.97 -7.01 -10.45
N SER A 119 0.45 -6.15 -11.34
CA SER A 119 0.52 -6.40 -12.79
C SER A 119 1.96 -6.48 -13.28
N HIS A 120 2.82 -5.57 -12.82
CA HIS A 120 4.25 -5.62 -13.14
C HIS A 120 4.90 -6.91 -12.61
N TYR A 121 4.61 -7.33 -11.38
CA TYR A 121 5.16 -8.58 -10.81
C TYR A 121 4.69 -9.82 -11.56
N ALA A 122 3.40 -9.93 -11.89
CA ALA A 122 2.84 -11.03 -12.67
C ALA A 122 3.52 -11.14 -14.04
N LEU A 123 3.60 -10.03 -14.79
CA LEU A 123 4.21 -10.03 -16.14
C LEU A 123 5.71 -10.28 -16.09
N ASN A 124 6.39 -9.87 -15.01
CA ASN A 124 7.80 -10.14 -14.82
C ASN A 124 8.09 -11.62 -14.51
N CYS A 125 7.12 -12.38 -13.94
CA CYS A 125 7.24 -13.84 -13.79
C CYS A 125 7.28 -14.55 -15.16
N ILE A 126 6.57 -14.03 -16.16
CA ILE A 126 6.53 -14.61 -17.53
C ILE A 126 7.72 -14.12 -18.38
N GLY A 127 8.49 -13.13 -17.91
CA GLY A 127 9.61 -12.54 -18.65
C GLY A 127 9.19 -11.54 -19.74
N SER A 128 7.88 -11.29 -19.90
CA SER A 128 7.30 -10.46 -20.96
C SER A 128 6.66 -9.19 -20.41
N CYS A 129 7.37 -8.44 -19.55
CA CYS A 129 6.84 -7.19 -18.99
C CYS A 129 6.99 -6.03 -19.99
N PRO A 130 5.89 -5.40 -20.45
CA PRO A 130 5.94 -4.26 -21.35
C PRO A 130 6.67 -3.07 -20.73
N SER A 131 7.47 -2.36 -21.53
CA SER A 131 8.27 -1.21 -21.06
C SER A 131 7.43 -0.10 -20.43
N TRP A 132 6.19 0.09 -20.87
CA TRP A 132 5.28 1.11 -20.31
C TRP A 132 4.80 0.74 -18.89
N ILE A 133 4.54 -0.54 -18.60
CA ILE A 133 4.19 -0.99 -17.24
C ILE A 133 5.38 -0.82 -16.31
N VAL A 134 6.58 -1.15 -16.77
CA VAL A 134 7.81 -0.90 -16.03
C VAL A 134 7.98 0.60 -15.75
N TYR A 135 7.76 1.45 -16.76
CA TYR A 135 7.83 2.90 -16.59
C TYR A 135 6.84 3.41 -15.54
N LEU A 136 5.57 2.97 -15.61
CA LEU A 136 4.53 3.31 -14.63
C LEU A 136 4.93 2.87 -13.22
N ARG A 137 5.41 1.63 -13.06
CA ARG A 137 5.84 1.09 -11.76
C ARG A 137 6.90 1.97 -11.09
N TYR A 138 7.85 2.49 -11.86
CA TYR A 138 8.93 3.33 -11.34
C TYR A 138 8.66 4.84 -11.42
N THR A 139 7.46 5.28 -11.84
CA THR A 139 7.15 6.72 -11.97
C THR A 139 5.88 7.12 -11.24
N ALA A 140 4.86 6.26 -11.17
CA ALA A 140 3.58 6.57 -10.54
C ALA A 140 3.70 6.98 -9.07
N PHE A 141 4.69 6.45 -8.35
CA PHE A 141 4.94 6.80 -6.95
C PHE A 141 5.24 8.29 -6.73
N ILE A 142 5.75 9.00 -7.74
CA ILE A 142 6.12 10.42 -7.62
C ILE A 142 4.88 11.26 -7.26
N VAL A 143 3.71 10.90 -7.81
CA VAL A 143 2.45 11.59 -7.57
C VAL A 143 1.60 10.86 -6.54
N LEU A 144 1.43 9.54 -6.70
CA LEU A 144 0.53 8.76 -5.85
C LEU A 144 1.01 8.67 -4.41
N TYR A 145 2.32 8.66 -4.17
CA TYR A 145 2.84 8.45 -2.82
C TYR A 145 2.66 9.69 -1.92
N PRO A 146 3.03 10.92 -2.36
CA PRO A 146 2.70 12.12 -1.59
C PRO A 146 1.19 12.30 -1.37
N ILE A 147 0.37 12.06 -2.39
CA ILE A 147 -1.09 12.21 -2.30
C ILE A 147 -1.69 11.18 -1.33
N GLY A 148 -1.29 9.91 -1.41
CA GLY A 148 -1.78 8.89 -0.49
C GLY A 148 -1.32 9.14 0.96
N LEU A 149 -0.12 9.67 1.15
CA LEU A 149 0.46 9.85 2.48
C LEU A 149 -0.02 11.11 3.20
N PHE A 150 0.12 12.29 2.59
CA PHE A 150 -0.09 13.56 3.30
C PHE A 150 -1.58 13.82 3.59
N PRO A 151 -2.44 14.05 2.57
CA PRO A 151 -3.87 14.27 2.79
C PRO A 151 -4.65 12.98 3.07
N GLY A 152 -4.04 11.82 2.83
CA GLY A 152 -4.62 10.51 3.14
C GLY A 152 -4.23 10.05 4.53
N GLU A 153 -3.13 9.31 4.64
CA GLU A 153 -2.76 8.59 5.86
C GLU A 153 -2.48 9.49 7.06
N ILE A 154 -1.57 10.47 6.93
CA ILE A 154 -1.15 11.34 8.04
C ILE A 154 -2.34 12.18 8.52
N TRP A 155 -3.06 12.79 7.58
CA TRP A 155 -4.21 13.63 7.92
C TRP A 155 -5.33 12.84 8.61
N LEU A 156 -5.64 11.64 8.11
CA LEU A 156 -6.64 10.77 8.75
C LEU A 156 -6.19 10.33 10.13
N MET A 157 -4.92 9.91 10.30
CA MET A 157 -4.38 9.53 11.61
C MET A 157 -4.47 10.69 12.61
N TYR A 158 -4.20 11.92 12.17
CA TYR A 158 -4.37 13.11 12.99
C TYR A 158 -5.85 13.33 13.37
N GLN A 159 -6.78 13.21 12.42
CA GLN A 159 -8.22 13.31 12.69
C GLN A 159 -8.76 12.16 13.56
N ALA A 160 -8.09 11.02 13.59
CA ALA A 160 -8.44 9.87 14.43
C ALA A 160 -8.08 10.06 15.91
N LEU A 161 -7.10 10.92 16.25
CA LEU A 161 -6.61 11.16 17.61
C LEU A 161 -7.71 11.43 18.67
N PRO A 162 -8.68 12.34 18.46
CA PRO A 162 -9.73 12.58 19.44
C PRO A 162 -10.59 11.34 19.71
N PHE A 163 -10.87 10.54 18.68
CA PHE A 163 -11.64 9.30 18.81
C PHE A 163 -10.85 8.21 19.52
N VAL A 164 -9.55 8.10 19.23
CA VAL A 164 -8.62 7.20 19.92
C VAL A 164 -8.60 7.50 21.43
N LYS A 165 -8.49 8.79 21.80
CA LYS A 165 -8.49 9.22 23.20
C LYS A 165 -9.84 8.96 23.87
N LYS A 166 -10.95 9.31 23.21
CA LYS A 166 -12.30 9.14 23.76
C LYS A 166 -12.67 7.67 23.98
N LYS A 167 -12.31 6.80 23.03
CA LYS A 167 -12.63 5.36 23.08
C LYS A 167 -11.61 4.53 23.87
N ASN A 168 -10.52 5.14 24.34
CA ASN A 168 -9.37 4.43 24.93
C ASN A 168 -8.98 3.20 24.09
N LEU A 169 -8.83 3.41 22.79
CA LEU A 169 -8.65 2.32 21.84
C LEU A 169 -7.38 1.52 22.19
N TYR A 170 -7.50 0.19 22.23
CA TYR A 170 -6.43 -0.75 22.61
C TYR A 170 -5.89 -0.60 24.04
N ALA A 171 -6.65 -0.02 24.99
CA ALA A 171 -6.21 0.14 26.38
C ALA A 171 -5.63 -1.15 27.00
N ASN A 172 -6.29 -2.30 26.81
CA ASN A 172 -5.83 -3.58 27.38
C ASN A 172 -4.46 -4.02 26.83
N PHE A 173 -4.17 -3.73 25.56
CA PHE A 173 -2.90 -4.08 24.94
C PHE A 173 -1.76 -3.17 25.42
N PHE A 174 -2.06 -1.89 25.66
CA PHE A 174 -1.10 -0.89 26.13
C PHE A 174 -1.02 -0.79 27.66
N ALA A 175 -1.88 -1.48 28.42
CA ALA A 175 -1.88 -1.46 29.88
C ALA A 175 -0.53 -1.82 30.53
N PRO A 176 0.26 -2.78 30.00
CA PRO A 176 1.59 -3.09 30.54
C PRO A 176 2.68 -2.07 30.17
N LEU A 177 2.39 -1.12 29.26
CA LEU A 177 3.37 -0.18 28.73
C LEU A 177 3.28 1.19 29.43
N PRO A 178 4.37 1.96 29.48
CA PRO A 178 4.37 3.28 30.11
C PRO A 178 3.65 4.36 29.28
N PHE A 179 3.06 3.99 28.14
CA PHE A 179 2.36 4.88 27.23
C PHE A 179 1.10 4.22 26.67
N ASN A 180 0.11 5.04 26.33
CA ASN A 180 -1.13 4.58 25.72
C ASN A 180 -1.05 4.65 24.18
N TYR A 181 -2.09 4.09 23.52
CA TYR A 181 -2.16 4.11 22.05
C TYR A 181 -2.20 5.53 21.46
N TYR A 182 -2.76 6.51 22.18
CA TYR A 182 -2.76 7.91 21.76
C TYR A 182 -1.34 8.49 21.65
N ASN A 183 -0.49 8.25 22.65
CA ASN A 183 0.92 8.66 22.65
C ASN A 183 1.71 7.95 21.56
N PHE A 184 1.44 6.66 21.36
CA PHE A 184 2.02 5.89 20.26
C PHE A 184 1.66 6.49 18.89
N LEU A 185 0.39 6.85 18.67
CA LEU A 185 -0.05 7.42 17.40
C LEU A 185 0.59 8.79 17.13
N TRP A 186 0.80 9.61 18.17
CA TRP A 186 1.58 10.84 18.06
C TRP A 186 3.04 10.57 17.67
N ALA A 187 3.69 9.59 18.28
CA ALA A 187 5.06 9.22 17.91
C ALA A 187 5.13 8.74 16.45
N VAL A 188 4.14 7.97 15.99
CA VAL A 188 4.01 7.58 14.58
C VAL A 188 3.87 8.82 13.69
N LEU A 189 2.93 9.73 13.98
CA LEU A 189 2.72 10.96 13.21
C LEU A 189 3.98 11.83 13.10
N LEU A 190 4.76 11.95 14.18
CA LEU A 190 6.00 12.72 14.19
C LEU A 190 7.12 12.03 13.40
N SER A 191 7.22 10.70 13.47
CA SER A 191 8.26 9.94 12.77
C SER A 191 7.95 9.72 11.28
N TYR A 192 6.67 9.72 10.90
CA TYR A 192 6.23 9.32 9.56
C TYR A 192 6.85 10.17 8.43
N PRO A 193 6.90 11.52 8.51
CA PRO A 193 7.51 12.35 7.47
C PRO A 193 9.00 12.03 7.24
N PHE A 194 9.75 11.74 8.30
CA PHE A 194 11.18 11.39 8.20
C PHE A 194 11.39 10.02 7.56
N LEU A 195 10.61 9.02 7.98
CA LEU A 195 10.65 7.67 7.40
C LEU A 195 10.27 7.71 5.91
N TRP A 196 9.24 8.48 5.57
CA TRP A 196 8.78 8.66 4.20
C TRP A 196 9.86 9.29 3.32
N PHE A 197 10.49 10.37 3.76
CA PHE A 197 11.46 11.09 2.94
C PHE A 197 12.63 10.18 2.52
N ASN A 198 13.13 9.37 3.46
CA ASN A 198 14.17 8.38 3.19
C ASN A 198 13.73 7.32 2.16
N LEU A 199 12.51 6.78 2.29
CA LEU A 199 11.95 5.82 1.34
C LEU A 199 11.72 6.45 -0.05
N TYR A 200 11.27 7.70 -0.09
CA TYR A 200 11.02 8.43 -1.33
C TYR A 200 12.33 8.66 -2.11
N LEU A 201 13.39 9.10 -1.44
CA LEU A 201 14.73 9.23 -2.04
C LEU A 201 15.26 7.88 -2.54
N HIS A 202 15.03 6.80 -1.77
CA HIS A 202 15.39 5.46 -2.19
C HIS A 202 14.67 5.04 -3.49
N MET A 203 13.36 5.31 -3.60
CA MET A 203 12.61 5.01 -4.82
C MET A 203 13.06 5.85 -6.03
N LEU A 204 13.44 7.11 -5.83
CA LEU A 204 14.06 7.93 -6.89
C LEU A 204 15.41 7.35 -7.35
N LYS A 205 16.20 6.79 -6.43
CA LYS A 205 17.43 6.06 -6.76
C LYS A 205 17.12 4.78 -7.54
N GLN A 206 16.12 4.01 -7.13
CA GLN A 206 15.68 2.80 -7.86
C GLN A 206 15.21 3.14 -9.28
N ARG A 207 14.40 4.21 -9.44
CA ARG A 207 13.95 4.71 -10.74
C ARG A 207 15.13 5.01 -11.66
N ARG A 208 16.10 5.80 -11.20
CA ARG A 208 17.31 6.14 -11.97
C ARG A 208 18.07 4.89 -12.40
N SER A 209 18.23 3.92 -11.51
CA SER A 209 18.94 2.67 -11.81
C SER A 209 18.22 1.81 -12.87
N LYS A 210 16.90 1.65 -12.77
CA LYS A 210 16.13 0.74 -13.64
C LYS A 210 15.80 1.37 -14.99
N LEU A 211 15.28 2.59 -15.00
CA LEU A 211 14.91 3.27 -16.24
C LEU A 211 16.12 3.82 -17.00
N GLY A 212 17.19 4.22 -16.29
CA GLY A 212 18.45 4.62 -16.93
C GLY A 212 19.05 3.50 -17.78
N LYS A 213 19.04 2.26 -17.27
CA LYS A 213 19.50 1.07 -18.01
C LYS A 213 18.61 0.72 -19.21
N GLN A 214 17.30 0.91 -19.09
CA GLN A 214 16.37 0.70 -20.22
C GLN A 214 16.61 1.69 -21.36
N ASN A 215 16.84 2.96 -21.06
CA ASN A 215 17.14 3.98 -22.07
C ASN A 215 18.46 3.70 -22.80
N ILE A 216 19.48 3.16 -22.11
CA ILE A 216 20.74 2.75 -22.74
C ILE A 216 20.51 1.55 -23.68
N LYS A 217 19.72 0.55 -23.26
CA LYS A 217 19.40 -0.62 -24.09
C LYS A 217 18.58 -0.24 -25.33
N LYS A 218 17.63 0.70 -25.20
CA LYS A 218 16.83 1.21 -26.32
C LYS A 218 17.65 2.07 -27.30
N LYS A 219 18.73 2.73 -26.85
CA LYS A 219 19.65 3.48 -27.74
C LYS A 219 20.66 2.59 -28.49
N ARG A 220 20.84 1.34 -28.06
CA ARG A 220 21.79 0.38 -28.66
C ARG A 220 21.16 -0.59 -29.66
N ASN A 221 19.83 -0.63 -29.72
CA ASN A 221 19.04 -1.38 -30.69
C ASN A 221 18.42 -0.42 -31.69
#